data_AF-A8LKU5-F1
#
_entry.id   AF-A8LKU5-F1
#
_cell.length_a   1.000
_cell.length_b   1.000
_cell.length_c   1.000
_cell.angle_alpha   90.00
_cell.angle_beta   90.00
_cell.angle_gamma   90.00
#
_symmetry.space_group_name_H-M   'P 1'
#
loop_
_entity.id
_entity.type
_entity.pdbx_description
1 polymer ?
#
loop_
_entity_poly.entity_id
_entity_poly.type
_entity_poly.pdbx_seq_one_letter_code
_entity_poly.pdbx_strand_id
1 'polypeptide(L)'
;MRRNLRAPKRKKAHRMAGDKQNLQDAFLNHVRKTKVPVTVFLINGVKLQGVITWFDNFCVLLRRDGQSQLVYKHAISTVMPTQPISLYEGDD
;
A
#
# COMPACT_ATOMS: atom_id res chain seq x y z
N MET A 1 29.78 27.55 39.77
CA MET A 1 30.37 26.28 39.30
C MET A 1 29.23 25.28 39.07
N ARG A 2 29.00 24.94 37.80
CA ARG A 2 28.24 23.83 37.15
C ARG A 2 27.00 23.16 37.81
N ARG A 3 25.91 23.24 37.03
CA ARG A 3 24.58 22.60 37.07
C ARG A 3 24.60 21.08 37.31
N ASN A 4 23.49 20.55 37.84
CA ASN A 4 22.97 19.24 37.42
C ASN A 4 21.43 19.22 37.48
N LEU A 5 20.78 19.56 36.35
CA LEU A 5 19.39 19.24 36.09
C LEU A 5 19.30 17.73 35.76
N ARG A 6 18.54 16.96 36.54
CA ARG A 6 18.15 15.60 36.17
C ARG A 6 16.99 15.67 35.17
N ALA A 7 17.29 15.38 33.90
CA ALA A 7 16.28 15.20 32.86
C ALA A 7 15.39 13.97 33.14
N PRO A 8 14.11 13.99 32.72
CA PRO A 8 13.22 12.85 32.89
C PRO A 8 13.61 11.72 31.92
N LYS A 9 13.67 10.48 32.43
CA LYS A 9 13.93 9.29 31.63
C LYS A 9 12.82 9.11 30.59
N ARG A 10 13.14 9.27 29.29
CA ARG A 10 12.25 8.93 28.17
C ARG A 10 11.78 7.49 28.33
N LYS A 11 10.46 7.29 28.42
CA LYS A 11 9.82 5.98 28.26
C LYS A 11 10.24 5.45 26.89
N LYS A 12 10.98 4.33 26.85
CA LYS A 12 11.20 3.58 25.62
C LYS A 12 9.82 3.08 25.19
N ALA A 13 9.23 3.74 24.18
CA ALA A 13 8.08 3.20 23.47
C ALA A 13 8.47 1.78 23.04
N HIS A 14 7.65 0.82 23.45
CA HIS A 14 7.74 -0.56 23.04
C HIS A 14 7.69 -0.55 21.50
N ARG A 15 8.84 -0.71 20.83
CA ARG A 15 8.85 -1.06 19.41
C ARG A 15 8.32 -2.48 19.37
N MET A 16 7.02 -2.62 19.16
CA MET A 16 6.45 -3.92 18.83
C MET A 16 7.20 -4.45 17.62
N ALA A 17 7.67 -5.68 17.75
CA ALA A 17 8.26 -6.47 16.68
C ALA A 17 7.37 -6.35 15.44
N GLY A 18 8.00 -6.09 14.28
CA GLY A 18 7.32 -5.65 13.07
C GLY A 18 6.09 -6.49 12.75
N ASP A 19 4.94 -5.81 12.69
CA ASP A 19 3.84 -6.28 11.87
C ASP A 19 4.43 -6.50 10.48
N LYS A 20 4.63 -7.78 10.13
CA LYS A 20 4.83 -8.18 8.74
C LYS A 20 3.54 -7.75 8.04
N GLN A 21 3.54 -6.52 7.53
CA GLN A 21 2.39 -5.94 6.85
C GLN A 21 2.01 -6.94 5.76
N ASN A 22 0.77 -7.45 5.80
CA ASN A 22 0.31 -8.49 4.88
C ASN A 22 0.66 -8.08 3.45
N LEU A 23 1.23 -8.99 2.66
CA LEU A 23 1.73 -8.71 1.31
C LEU A 23 0.68 -7.96 0.47
N GLN A 24 -0.58 -8.36 0.57
CA GLN A 24 -1.67 -7.69 -0.14
C GLN A 24 -1.82 -6.23 0.28
N ASP A 25 -1.88 -5.95 1.58
CA ASP A 25 -2.07 -4.60 2.10
C ASP A 25 -0.82 -3.74 1.86
N ALA A 26 0.37 -4.31 1.99
CA ALA A 26 1.63 -3.64 1.68
C ALA A 26 1.66 -3.21 0.21
N PHE A 27 1.36 -4.14 -0.70
CA PHE A 27 1.28 -3.87 -2.14
C PHE A 27 0.23 -2.82 -2.49
N LEU A 28 -1.02 -3.01 -2.05
CA LEU A 28 -2.14 -2.10 -2.36
C LEU A 28 -1.94 -0.71 -1.74
N ASN A 29 -1.37 -0.63 -0.54
CA ASN A 29 -1.02 0.66 0.05
C ASN A 29 0.12 1.34 -0.70
N HIS A 30 1.14 0.59 -1.13
CA HIS A 30 2.26 1.15 -1.89
C HIS A 30 1.75 1.81 -3.17
N VAL A 31 1.07 1.05 -4.04
CA VAL A 31 0.56 1.56 -5.34
C VAL A 31 -0.46 2.69 -5.15
N ARG A 32 -1.27 2.67 -4.08
CA ARG A 32 -2.20 3.76 -3.75
C ARG A 32 -1.47 5.04 -3.36
N LYS A 33 -0.48 4.95 -2.46
CA LYS A 33 0.26 6.11 -1.95
C LYS A 33 1.11 6.75 -3.04
N THR A 34 1.80 5.94 -3.85
CA THR A 34 2.66 6.41 -4.94
C THR A 34 1.87 6.79 -6.19
N LYS A 35 0.58 6.45 -6.25
CA LYS A 35 -0.31 6.68 -7.40
C LYS A 35 0.24 6.06 -8.69
N VAL A 36 1.00 4.97 -8.57
CA VAL A 36 1.53 4.23 -9.72
C VAL A 36 0.35 3.69 -10.54
N PRO A 37 0.30 3.95 -11.85
CA PRO A 37 -0.70 3.34 -12.71
C PRO A 37 -0.58 1.81 -12.69
N VAL A 38 -1.72 1.13 -12.67
CA VAL A 38 -1.80 -0.33 -12.68
C VAL A 38 -2.66 -0.81 -13.84
N THR A 39 -2.37 -2.02 -14.31
CA THR A 39 -3.30 -2.83 -15.09
C THR A 39 -3.87 -3.91 -14.17
N VAL A 40 -5.19 -3.93 -14.00
CA VAL A 40 -5.93 -4.96 -13.27
C VAL A 40 -6.51 -5.92 -14.30
N PHE A 41 -6.11 -7.18 -14.22
CA PHE A 41 -6.63 -8.26 -15.04
C PHE A 41 -7.78 -8.94 -14.29
N LEU A 42 -8.90 -9.11 -14.98
CA LEU A 42 -10.04 -9.84 -14.44
C LEU A 42 -9.97 -11.32 -14.85
N ILE A 43 -10.62 -12.18 -14.07
CA ILE A 43 -10.70 -13.63 -14.34
C ILE A 43 -11.34 -13.96 -15.70
N ASN A 44 -12.19 -13.06 -16.23
CA ASN A 44 -12.83 -13.20 -17.53
C ASN A 44 -11.96 -12.68 -18.71
N GLY A 45 -10.72 -12.24 -18.44
CA GLY A 45 -9.79 -11.74 -19.43
C GLY A 45 -9.88 -10.23 -19.74
N VAL A 46 -10.86 -9.52 -19.18
CA VAL A 46 -10.95 -8.05 -19.32
C VAL A 46 -9.77 -7.39 -18.58
N LYS A 47 -9.25 -6.30 -19.16
CA LYS A 47 -8.15 -5.51 -18.61
C LYS A 47 -8.67 -4.13 -18.25
N LEU A 48 -8.48 -3.73 -17.00
CA LEU A 48 -8.81 -2.40 -16.50
C LEU A 48 -7.50 -1.67 -16.23
N GLN A 49 -7.43 -0.39 -16.56
CA GLN A 49 -6.25 0.42 -16.27
C GLN A 49 -6.67 1.62 -15.44
N GLY A 50 -5.78 2.10 -14.58
CA GLY A 50 -6.02 3.29 -13.77
C GLY A 50 -5.12 3.34 -12.57
N VAL A 51 -5.51 4.15 -11.58
CA VAL A 51 -4.81 4.27 -10.30
C VAL A 51 -5.73 3.77 -9.20
N ILE A 52 -5.20 2.95 -8.30
CA ILE A 52 -5.94 2.51 -7.12
C ILE A 52 -5.98 3.67 -6.13
N THR A 53 -7.18 4.19 -5.85
CA THR A 53 -7.35 5.32 -4.91
C THR A 53 -7.78 4.86 -3.52
N TRP A 54 -8.43 3.69 -3.42
CA TRP A 54 -8.88 3.11 -2.16
C TRP A 54 -9.05 1.60 -2.31
N PHE A 55 -9.09 0.89 -1.19
CA PHE A 55 -9.38 -0.53 -1.10
C PHE A 55 -9.86 -0.86 0.32
N ASP A 56 -10.61 -1.95 0.44
CA ASP A 56 -10.96 -2.60 1.70
C ASP A 56 -10.63 -4.09 1.59
N ASN A 57 -11.25 -4.94 2.43
CA ASN A 57 -11.02 -6.38 2.40
C ASN A 57 -11.49 -7.05 1.10
N PHE A 58 -12.53 -6.55 0.45
CA PHE A 58 -13.22 -7.23 -0.66
C PHE A 58 -13.15 -6.49 -1.99
N CYS A 59 -12.85 -5.20 -1.99
CA CYS A 59 -12.96 -4.32 -3.14
C CYS A 59 -11.75 -3.40 -3.28
N VAL A 60 -11.56 -2.91 -4.51
CA VAL A 60 -10.58 -1.89 -4.88
C VAL A 60 -11.30 -0.80 -5.68
N LEU A 61 -11.07 0.46 -5.33
CA LEU A 61 -11.56 1.60 -6.09
C LEU A 61 -10.47 2.03 -7.09
N LEU A 62 -10.75 1.82 -8.38
CA LEU A 62 -9.87 2.17 -9.49
C LEU A 62 -10.37 3.45 -10.15
N ARG A 63 -9.47 4.40 -10.39
CA ARG A 63 -9.79 5.68 -11.04
C ARG A 63 -9.05 5.82 -12.37
N ARG A 64 -9.76 6.23 -13.42
CA ARG A 64 -9.22 6.56 -14.74
C ARG A 64 -10.06 7.67 -15.37
N ASP A 65 -9.40 8.67 -15.96
CA ASP A 65 -10.06 9.76 -16.71
C ASP A 65 -11.19 10.46 -15.93
N GLY A 66 -10.93 10.72 -14.63
CA GLY A 66 -11.89 11.36 -13.72
C GLY A 66 -12.96 10.42 -13.16
N GLN A 67 -13.21 9.27 -13.80
CA GLN A 67 -14.20 8.28 -13.39
C GLN A 67 -13.63 7.29 -12.38
N SER A 68 -14.48 6.89 -11.43
CA SER A 68 -14.16 5.89 -10.41
C SER A 68 -15.03 4.65 -10.59
N GLN A 69 -14.42 3.48 -10.52
CA GLN A 69 -15.12 2.20 -10.57
C GLN A 69 -14.72 1.33 -9.38
N LEU A 70 -15.71 0.69 -8.76
CA LEU A 70 -15.49 -0.29 -7.71
C LEU A 70 -15.27 -1.67 -8.35
N VAL A 71 -14.15 -2.30 -8.04
CA VAL A 71 -13.79 -3.62 -8.56
C VAL A 71 -13.75 -4.60 -7.40
N TYR A 72 -14.56 -5.65 -7.46
CA TYR A 72 -14.52 -6.73 -6.48
C TYR A 72 -13.29 -7.61 -6.68
N LYS A 73 -12.58 -7.92 -5.60
CA LYS A 73 -11.35 -8.73 -5.63
C LYS A 73 -11.58 -10.16 -6.13
N HIS A 74 -12.76 -10.74 -5.93
CA HIS A 74 -13.07 -12.09 -6.46
C HIS A 74 -13.06 -12.15 -7.98
N ALA A 75 -13.24 -11.00 -8.66
CA ALA A 75 -13.18 -10.90 -10.11
C ALA A 75 -11.77 -10.60 -10.62
N ILE A 76 -10.82 -10.23 -9.74
CA ILE A 76 -9.46 -9.86 -10.10
C ILE A 76 -8.59 -11.13 -10.13
N SER A 77 -7.89 -11.36 -11.24
CA SER A 77 -6.88 -12.40 -11.35
C SER A 77 -5.48 -11.87 -11.03
N THR A 78 -5.14 -10.65 -11.45
CA THR A 78 -3.78 -10.09 -11.29
C THR A 78 -3.81 -8.56 -11.25
N VAL A 79 -2.90 -7.94 -10.48
CA VAL A 79 -2.65 -6.50 -10.48
C VAL A 79 -1.19 -6.25 -10.85
N MET A 80 -0.95 -5.54 -11.94
CA MET A 80 0.38 -5.29 -12.49
C MET A 80 0.68 -3.78 -12.48
N PRO A 81 1.65 -3.29 -11.70
CA PRO A 81 2.09 -1.91 -11.78
C PRO A 81 2.82 -1.66 -13.11
N THR A 82 2.73 -0.44 -13.64
CA THR A 82 3.43 -0.08 -14.89
C THR A 82 4.94 0.11 -14.71
N GLN A 83 5.40 0.17 -13.46
CA GLN A 83 6.81 0.35 -13.09
C GLN A 83 7.16 -0.62 -11.96
N PRO A 84 8.43 -1.04 -11.83
CA PRO A 84 8.90 -1.79 -10.68
C PRO A 84 8.56 -1.05 -9.38
N ILE A 85 8.13 -1.81 -8.36
CA ILE A 85 7.88 -1.27 -7.02
C ILE A 85 8.77 -1.99 -6.02
N SER A 86 9.32 -1.24 -5.06
CA SER A 86 10.01 -1.82 -3.91
C SER A 86 9.05 -1.88 -2.73
N LEU A 87 8.80 -3.08 -2.23
CA LEU A 87 7.91 -3.33 -1.08
C LEU A 87 8.68 -3.44 0.24
N TYR A 88 10.01 -3.52 0.19
CA TYR A 88 10.89 -3.66 1.34
C TYR A 88 12.02 -2.65 1.21
N GLU A 89 12.14 -1.74 2.18
CA GLU A 89 13.36 -0.95 2.35
C GLU A 89 14.44 -1.89 2.90
N GLY A 90 15.38 -2.35 2.06
CA GLY A 90 16.49 -3.21 2.51
C GLY A 90 17.27 -4.01 1.46
N ASP A 91 16.90 -4.01 0.18
CA ASP A 91 17.59 -4.80 -0.87
C ASP A 91 18.50 -3.94 -1.79
N ASP A 92 19.18 -2.93 -1.23
CA ASP A 92 20.34 -2.27 -1.86
C ASP A 92 21.64 -2.71 -1.18
#